data_AF-A0A1F3Y575-F1
#
_entry.id   AF-A0A1F3Y575-F1
#
_cell.length_a   1.000
_cell.length_b   1.000
_cell.length_c   1.000
_cell.angle_alpha   90.00
_cell.angle_beta   90.00
_cell.angle_gamma   90.00
#
_symmetry.space_group_name_H-M   'P 1'
#
loop_
_entity.id
_entity.type
_entity.pdbx_description
1 polymer ?
#
loop_
_entity_poly.entity_id
_entity_poly.type
_entity_poly.pdbx_seq_one_letter_code
_entity_poly.pdbx_strand_id
1 'polypeptide(L)'
;MTHTESKKDNLSAAIRGLTGENVARCYQCGKCSAGCPMSQEMKLKPHDLMRLASFDQADRIFGDESIWLCLTCETCSARCPNGCDPARVIDTLREMALARDPSRWPRAIGAFHAEFLKQVKNHGRVFELGLILGFKLRTGRLFDDALSGPGVFARGKLALQPHRISGIDEMRKIFEKCENVENRDLS
;
A
#
# COMPACT_ATOMS: atom_id res chain seq x y z
N MET A 1 12.74 28.98 -20.52
CA MET A 1 12.74 28.22 -19.26
C MET A 1 11.69 28.84 -18.35
N THR A 2 10.43 28.43 -18.52
CA THR A 2 9.32 28.91 -17.70
C THR A 2 9.25 28.02 -16.47
N HIS A 3 9.76 28.51 -15.34
CA HIS A 3 9.42 27.96 -14.04
C HIS A 3 7.97 28.35 -13.76
N THR A 4 7.03 27.46 -14.10
CA THR A 4 5.67 27.56 -13.62
C THR A 4 5.73 27.29 -12.12
N GLU A 5 5.60 28.35 -11.31
CA GLU A 5 5.43 28.26 -9.86
C GLU A 5 4.10 27.55 -9.57
N SER A 6 4.17 26.22 -9.51
CA SER A 6 3.10 25.40 -8.93
C SER A 6 2.99 25.80 -7.46
N LYS A 7 1.79 26.23 -7.07
CA LYS A 7 1.34 26.50 -5.70
C LYS A 7 1.99 25.46 -4.76
N LYS A 8 2.90 25.89 -3.88
CA LYS A 8 3.64 25.00 -2.97
C LYS A 8 2.65 24.27 -2.06
N ASP A 9 2.29 23.05 -2.45
CA ASP A 9 1.68 22.09 -1.53
C ASP A 9 2.72 21.85 -0.43
N ASN A 10 2.46 22.30 0.80
CA ASN A 10 3.39 22.13 1.92
C ASN A 10 3.30 20.69 2.46
N LEU A 11 3.76 19.75 1.65
CA LEU A 11 3.71 18.30 1.90
C LEU A 11 4.47 17.94 3.16
N SER A 12 5.66 18.49 3.36
CA SER A 12 6.49 18.25 4.53
C SER A 12 5.82 18.70 5.84
N ALA A 13 5.14 19.84 5.85
CA ALA A 13 4.36 20.27 7.02
C ALA A 13 3.11 19.40 7.24
N ALA A 14 2.42 18.99 6.17
CA ALA A 14 1.27 18.10 6.26
C ALA A 14 1.67 16.74 6.86
N ILE A 15 2.75 16.13 6.36
CA ILE A 15 3.31 14.89 6.92
C ILE A 15 3.65 15.07 8.40
N ARG A 16 4.33 16.16 8.77
CA ARG A 16 4.67 16.44 10.16
C ARG A 16 3.42 16.60 11.05
N GLY A 17 2.37 17.22 10.55
CA GLY A 17 1.09 17.37 11.26
C GLY A 17 0.39 16.03 11.52
N LEU A 18 0.39 15.14 10.52
CA LEU A 18 -0.29 13.84 10.60
C LEU A 18 0.53 12.78 11.36
N THR A 19 1.85 12.82 11.26
CA THR A 19 2.73 11.74 11.75
C THR A 19 3.62 12.14 12.91
N GLY A 20 3.88 13.44 13.10
CA GLY A 20 4.95 13.95 13.96
C GLY A 20 6.35 13.86 13.34
N GLU A 21 6.51 13.22 12.18
CA GLU A 21 7.81 13.02 11.54
C GLU A 21 8.30 14.29 10.84
N ASN A 22 9.56 14.63 11.07
CA ASN A 22 10.25 15.66 10.30
C ASN A 22 11.10 15.00 9.21
N VAL A 23 10.57 14.94 7.99
CA VAL A 23 11.23 14.36 6.82
C VAL A 23 12.57 15.02 6.48
N ALA A 24 12.77 16.28 6.84
CA ALA A 24 14.04 16.99 6.63
C ALA A 24 15.18 16.48 7.53
N ARG A 25 14.89 15.67 8.56
CA ARG A 25 15.93 14.97 9.33
C ARG A 25 16.63 13.90 8.50
N CYS A 26 16.01 13.38 7.45
CA CYS A 26 16.63 12.33 6.64
C CYS A 26 17.89 12.84 5.94
N TYR A 27 19.07 12.29 6.30
CA TYR A 27 20.35 12.64 5.68
C TYR A 27 20.75 11.75 4.50
N GLN A 28 19.81 10.96 3.96
CA GLN A 28 20.01 10.21 2.71
C GLN A 28 21.09 9.12 2.72
N CYS A 29 21.25 8.35 3.81
CA CYS A 29 22.18 7.21 3.82
C CYS A 29 21.74 5.98 3.02
N GLY A 30 20.49 5.92 2.55
CA GLY A 30 19.99 4.82 1.71
C GLY A 30 19.75 3.49 2.42
N LYS A 31 20.01 3.35 3.73
CA LYS A 31 19.85 2.08 4.47
C LYS A 31 18.42 1.52 4.42
N CYS A 32 17.42 2.40 4.44
CA CYS A 32 16.01 2.02 4.25
C CYS A 32 15.77 1.33 2.91
N SER A 33 16.46 1.75 1.86
CA SER A 33 16.30 1.20 0.52
C SER A 33 17.12 -0.07 0.32
N ALA A 34 18.33 -0.15 0.91
CA ALA A 34 19.10 -1.38 0.95
C ALA A 34 18.39 -2.51 1.71
N GLY A 35 17.58 -2.17 2.73
CA GLY A 35 16.79 -3.14 3.48
C GLY A 35 15.40 -3.42 2.92
N CYS A 36 14.97 -2.72 1.86
CA CYS A 36 13.61 -2.88 1.33
C CYS A 36 13.54 -4.13 0.44
N PRO A 37 12.64 -5.10 0.71
CA PRO A 37 12.49 -6.28 -0.14
C PRO A 37 11.96 -5.95 -1.53
N MET A 38 11.26 -4.82 -1.68
CA MET A 38 10.67 -4.35 -2.94
C MET A 38 11.58 -3.35 -3.68
N SER A 39 12.82 -3.13 -3.23
CA SER A 39 13.68 -2.05 -3.76
C SER A 39 13.97 -2.15 -5.25
N GLN A 40 13.95 -3.36 -5.81
CA GLN A 40 14.25 -3.62 -7.21
C GLN A 40 13.05 -3.29 -8.12
N GLU A 41 11.83 -3.44 -7.60
CA GLU A 41 10.60 -3.13 -8.32
C GLU A 41 10.19 -1.65 -8.18
N MET A 42 10.71 -0.98 -7.14
CA MET A 42 10.45 0.44 -6.90
C MET A 42 11.37 1.34 -7.75
N LYS A 43 10.76 2.25 -8.51
CA LYS A 43 11.47 3.35 -9.19
C LYS A 43 11.94 4.39 -8.18
N LEU A 44 11.04 4.82 -7.29
CA LEU A 44 11.33 5.70 -6.16
C LEU A 44 11.51 4.85 -4.91
N LYS A 45 12.75 4.70 -4.46
CA LYS A 45 13.04 3.89 -3.27
C LYS A 45 12.68 4.68 -1.99
N PRO A 46 12.62 4.03 -0.83
CA PRO A 46 12.26 4.73 0.42
C PRO A 46 13.07 6.00 0.72
N HIS A 47 14.39 6.04 0.47
CA HIS A 47 15.17 7.28 0.69
C HIS A 47 14.81 8.39 -0.31
N ASP A 48 14.53 8.04 -1.57
CA ASP A 48 14.07 8.98 -2.60
C ASP A 48 12.73 9.60 -2.20
N LEU A 49 11.80 8.79 -1.70
CA LEU A 49 10.50 9.27 -1.21
C LEU A 49 10.66 10.26 -0.05
N MET A 50 11.52 9.94 0.93
CA MET A 50 11.85 10.88 2.02
C MET A 50 12.46 12.18 1.48
N ARG A 51 13.33 12.10 0.46
CA ARG A 51 13.97 13.28 -0.15
C ARG A 51 12.96 14.15 -0.88
N LEU A 52 12.13 13.55 -1.72
CA LEU A 52 11.10 14.25 -2.48
C LEU A 52 10.07 14.88 -1.54
N ALA A 53 9.70 14.19 -0.46
CA ALA A 53 8.81 14.73 0.57
C ALA A 53 9.44 15.94 1.27
N SER A 54 10.73 15.91 1.57
CA SER A 54 11.45 17.06 2.16
C SER A 54 11.55 18.29 1.23
N PHE A 55 11.33 18.09 -0.08
CA PHE A 55 11.32 19.14 -1.09
C PHE A 55 9.92 19.46 -1.61
N ASP A 56 8.87 18.96 -0.94
CA ASP A 56 7.48 19.20 -1.30
C ASP A 56 7.14 18.80 -2.76
N GLN A 57 7.79 17.76 -3.29
CA GLN A 57 7.58 17.29 -4.68
C GLN A 57 6.43 16.28 -4.78
N ALA A 58 5.24 16.67 -4.33
CA ALA A 58 4.03 15.83 -4.29
C ALA A 58 3.69 15.22 -5.66
N ASP A 59 3.73 16.01 -6.74
CA ASP A 59 3.37 15.53 -8.08
C ASP A 59 4.27 14.40 -8.58
N ARG A 60 5.56 14.41 -8.21
CA ARG A 60 6.50 13.33 -8.57
C ARG A 60 6.25 12.07 -7.76
N ILE A 61 5.95 12.22 -6.47
CA ILE A 61 5.66 11.08 -5.59
C ILE A 61 4.35 10.42 -6.02
N PHE A 62 3.29 11.21 -6.18
CA PHE A 62 1.95 10.70 -6.49
C PHE A 62 1.80 10.30 -7.96
N GLY A 63 2.74 10.68 -8.83
CA GLY A 63 2.77 10.27 -10.24
C GLY A 63 3.46 8.91 -10.48
N ASP A 64 4.03 8.30 -9.44
CA ASP A 64 4.75 7.03 -9.52
C ASP A 64 4.08 5.95 -8.66
N GLU A 65 4.15 4.69 -9.10
CA GLU A 65 3.48 3.59 -8.41
C GLU A 65 4.24 3.08 -7.17
N SER A 66 5.47 3.54 -6.95
CA SER A 66 6.35 2.99 -5.91
C SER A 66 5.77 3.06 -4.49
N ILE A 67 4.97 4.08 -4.16
CA ILE A 67 4.32 4.18 -2.84
C ILE A 67 3.37 2.99 -2.56
N TRP A 68 2.75 2.42 -3.60
CA TRP A 68 1.83 1.29 -3.53
C TRP A 68 2.53 -0.07 -3.46
N LEU A 69 3.83 -0.13 -3.77
CA LEU A 69 4.64 -1.34 -3.64
C LEU A 69 5.17 -1.54 -2.21
N CYS A 70 5.02 -0.54 -1.34
CA CYS A 70 5.44 -0.64 0.04
C CYS A 70 4.61 -1.67 0.81
N LEU A 71 5.26 -2.65 1.43
CA LEU A 71 4.62 -3.73 2.20
C LEU A 71 4.31 -3.34 3.66
N THR A 72 4.61 -2.10 4.07
CA THR A 72 4.52 -1.63 5.48
C THR A 72 5.18 -2.63 6.46
N CYS A 73 6.34 -3.17 6.09
CA CYS A 73 7.06 -4.17 6.91
C CYS A 73 7.95 -3.56 7.99
N GLU A 74 7.96 -2.23 8.15
CA GLU A 74 8.68 -1.48 9.19
C GLU A 74 10.22 -1.61 9.19
N THR A 75 10.81 -2.38 8.26
CA THR A 75 12.26 -2.65 8.24
C THR A 75 13.08 -1.37 8.02
N CYS A 76 12.56 -0.44 7.22
CA CYS A 76 13.21 0.85 6.97
C CYS A 76 13.27 1.73 8.22
N SER A 77 12.17 1.78 8.98
CA SER A 77 12.04 2.58 10.21
C SER A 77 12.90 1.99 11.33
N ALA A 78 12.81 0.68 11.56
CA ALA A 78 13.58 -0.01 12.59
C ALA A 78 15.11 0.11 12.42
N ARG A 79 15.59 0.24 11.18
CA ARG A 79 17.03 0.29 10.88
C ARG A 79 17.57 1.71 10.69
N CYS A 80 16.71 2.73 10.76
CA CYS A 80 17.07 4.10 10.46
C CYS A 80 18.06 4.65 11.51
N PRO A 81 19.31 4.97 11.14
CA PRO A 81 20.31 5.46 12.09
C PRO A 81 20.01 6.86 12.63
N ASN A 82 19.13 7.63 11.98
CA ASN A 82 18.70 8.94 12.46
C ASN A 82 17.34 8.93 13.15
N GLY A 83 16.74 7.75 13.37
CA GLY A 83 15.43 7.61 13.99
C GLY A 83 14.30 8.31 13.23
N CYS A 84 14.37 8.36 11.90
CA CYS A 84 13.21 8.71 11.06
C CYS A 84 12.32 7.48 10.88
N ASP A 85 11.05 7.70 10.56
CA ASP A 85 10.08 6.65 10.25
C ASP A 85 9.61 6.68 8.77
N PRO A 86 10.40 6.11 7.82
CA PRO A 86 9.98 6.06 6.42
C PRO A 86 8.73 5.22 6.17
N ALA A 87 8.47 4.18 6.97
CA ALA A 87 7.28 3.35 6.79
C ALA A 87 6.02 4.18 6.98
N ARG A 88 5.92 4.90 8.10
CA ARG A 88 4.81 5.79 8.40
C ARG A 88 4.67 6.94 7.41
N VAL A 89 5.79 7.54 6.99
CA VAL A 89 5.77 8.59 5.96
C VAL A 89 5.20 8.06 4.64
N ILE A 90 5.62 6.88 4.18
CA ILE A 90 5.11 6.28 2.93
C ILE A 90 3.62 5.91 3.07
N ASP A 91 3.19 5.44 4.24
CA ASP A 91 1.78 5.13 4.52
C ASP A 91 0.91 6.40 4.39
N THR A 92 1.31 7.49 5.05
CA THR A 92 0.64 8.80 4.94
C THR A 92 0.66 9.32 3.50
N LEU A 93 1.74 9.12 2.75
CA LEU A 93 1.78 9.50 1.33
C LEU A 93 0.73 8.74 0.49
N ARG A 94 0.41 7.47 0.82
CA ARG A 94 -0.67 6.73 0.15
C ARG A 94 -2.03 7.33 0.45
N GLU A 95 -2.30 7.62 1.73
CA GLU A 95 -3.56 8.26 2.16
C GLU A 95 -3.76 9.61 1.47
N MET A 96 -2.71 10.45 1.45
CA MET A 96 -2.75 11.74 0.77
C MET A 96 -2.94 11.61 -0.74
N ALA A 97 -2.35 10.59 -1.37
CA ALA A 97 -2.53 10.33 -2.80
C ALA A 97 -4.00 9.96 -3.11
N LEU A 98 -4.64 9.12 -2.29
CA LEU A 98 -6.06 8.77 -2.43
C LEU A 98 -6.97 9.98 -2.20
N ALA A 99 -6.69 10.77 -1.18
CA ALA A 99 -7.48 11.97 -0.88
C ALA A 99 -7.40 13.02 -1.99
N ARG A 100 -6.24 13.13 -2.67
CA ARG A 100 -6.06 14.05 -3.80
C ARG A 100 -6.74 13.54 -5.06
N ASP A 101 -6.59 12.25 -5.37
CA ASP A 101 -7.12 11.65 -6.58
C ASP A 101 -7.26 10.12 -6.41
N PRO A 102 -8.48 9.62 -6.13
CA PRO A 102 -8.73 8.19 -5.97
C PRO A 102 -8.36 7.35 -7.20
N SER A 103 -8.29 7.95 -8.39
CA SER A 103 -7.91 7.23 -9.62
C SER A 103 -6.43 6.87 -9.69
N ARG A 104 -5.59 7.46 -8.83
CA ARG A 104 -4.15 7.15 -8.73
C ARG A 104 -3.87 5.80 -8.10
N TRP A 105 -4.85 5.16 -7.46
CA TRP A 105 -4.71 3.79 -7.00
C TRP A 105 -4.57 2.86 -8.20
N PRO A 106 -3.42 2.16 -8.39
CA PRO A 106 -3.25 1.24 -9.51
C PRO A 106 -4.33 0.17 -9.50
N ARG A 107 -5.06 0.05 -10.62
CA ARG A 107 -6.25 -0.81 -10.73
C ARG A 107 -6.02 -2.25 -10.27
N ALA A 108 -4.86 -2.84 -10.60
CA ALA A 108 -4.53 -4.20 -10.19
C ALA A 108 -4.36 -4.30 -8.66
N ILE A 109 -3.65 -3.35 -8.04
CA ILE A 109 -3.45 -3.32 -6.58
C ILE A 109 -4.80 -3.11 -5.88
N GLY A 110 -5.64 -2.21 -6.41
CA GLY A 110 -6.98 -1.96 -5.85
C GLY A 110 -7.89 -3.17 -5.97
N ALA A 111 -7.90 -3.83 -7.13
CA ALA A 111 -8.66 -5.06 -7.34
C ALA A 111 -8.22 -6.19 -6.41
N PHE A 112 -6.91 -6.36 -6.22
CA PHE A 112 -6.37 -7.37 -5.31
C PHE A 112 -6.75 -7.06 -3.85
N HIS A 113 -6.53 -5.82 -3.41
CA HIS A 113 -6.84 -5.39 -2.05
C HIS A 113 -8.34 -5.56 -1.73
N ALA A 114 -9.21 -5.12 -2.64
CA ALA A 114 -10.64 -5.23 -2.47
C ALA A 114 -11.16 -6.69 -2.55
N GLU A 115 -10.47 -7.60 -3.24
CA GLU A 115 -10.80 -9.03 -3.17
C GLU A 115 -10.25 -9.67 -1.90
N PHE A 116 -9.04 -9.33 -1.49
CA PHE A 116 -8.44 -9.79 -0.23
C PHE A 116 -9.34 -9.45 0.96
N LEU A 117 -9.74 -8.18 1.11
CA LEU A 117 -10.62 -7.75 2.20
C LEU A 117 -11.99 -8.43 2.14
N LYS A 118 -12.54 -8.66 0.94
CA LYS A 118 -13.78 -9.43 0.76
C LYS A 118 -13.63 -10.86 1.28
N GLN A 119 -12.50 -11.53 1.00
CA GLN A 119 -12.25 -12.88 1.50
C GLN A 119 -12.17 -12.90 3.03
N VAL A 120 -11.44 -11.95 3.63
CA VAL A 120 -11.32 -11.83 5.09
C VAL A 120 -12.68 -11.51 5.73
N LYS A 121 -13.47 -10.58 5.18
CA LYS A 121 -14.81 -10.24 5.68
C LYS A 121 -15.78 -11.44 5.63
N ASN A 122 -15.69 -12.27 4.59
CA ASN A 122 -16.62 -13.37 4.35
C ASN A 122 -16.24 -14.71 4.98
N HIS A 123 -14.96 -14.94 5.27
CA HIS A 123 -14.47 -16.23 5.76
C HIS A 123 -13.62 -16.09 7.04
N GLY A 124 -13.25 -14.87 7.43
CA GLY A 124 -12.33 -14.56 8.54
C GLY A 124 -10.87 -14.91 8.27
N ARG A 125 -10.58 -15.58 7.15
CA ARG A 125 -9.24 -15.84 6.63
C ARG A 125 -9.26 -15.81 5.11
N VAL A 126 -8.09 -15.65 4.50
CA VAL A 126 -7.97 -15.72 3.04
C VAL A 126 -8.24 -17.15 2.57
N PHE A 127 -9.13 -17.27 1.59
CA PHE A 127 -9.32 -18.47 0.78
C PHE A 127 -8.59 -18.27 -0.55
N GLU A 128 -7.46 -18.96 -0.74
CA GLU A 128 -6.49 -18.68 -1.79
C GLU A 128 -7.09 -18.81 -3.19
N LEU A 129 -7.88 -19.86 -3.43
CA LEU A 129 -8.56 -20.06 -4.72
C LEU A 129 -9.59 -18.97 -4.99
N GLY A 130 -10.38 -18.58 -3.98
CA GLY A 130 -11.35 -17.50 -4.10
C GLY A 130 -10.70 -16.15 -4.37
N LEU A 131 -9.57 -15.87 -3.71
CA LEU A 131 -8.77 -14.66 -3.93
C LEU A 131 -8.25 -14.61 -5.37
N ILE A 132 -7.61 -15.68 -5.86
CA ILE A 132 -7.06 -15.74 -7.23
C ILE A 132 -8.18 -15.56 -8.25
N LEU A 133 -9.28 -16.32 -8.13
CA LEU A 133 -10.40 -16.24 -9.07
C LEU A 133 -11.05 -14.86 -9.05
N GLY A 134 -11.34 -14.32 -7.86
CA GLY A 134 -11.95 -13.00 -7.72
C GLY A 134 -11.07 -11.87 -8.27
N PHE A 135 -9.76 -11.92 -8.02
CA PHE A 135 -8.80 -10.96 -8.57
C PHE A 135 -8.77 -11.02 -10.10
N LYS A 136 -8.69 -12.22 -10.69
CA LYS A 136 -8.66 -12.39 -12.15
C LYS A 136 -9.96 -11.97 -12.82
N LEU A 137 -11.09 -12.25 -12.21
CA LEU A 137 -12.40 -11.80 -12.70
C LEU A 137 -12.51 -10.27 -12.70
N ARG A 138 -12.02 -9.60 -11.65
CA ARG A 138 -12.02 -8.12 -11.56
C ARG A 138 -11.03 -7.45 -12.53
N THR A 139 -9.90 -8.11 -12.80
CA THR A 139 -8.83 -7.55 -13.65
C THR A 139 -8.91 -7.97 -15.12
N GLY A 140 -9.68 -9.01 -15.45
CA GLY A 140 -9.78 -9.58 -16.80
C GLY A 140 -8.60 -10.51 -17.19
N ARG A 141 -7.65 -10.73 -16.29
CA ARG A 141 -6.40 -11.50 -16.51
C ARG A 141 -6.58 -12.99 -16.24
N LEU A 142 -7.52 -13.62 -16.92
CA LEU A 142 -7.95 -15.00 -16.61
C LEU A 142 -6.83 -16.04 -16.84
N PHE A 143 -5.98 -15.82 -17.85
CA PHE A 143 -5.02 -16.84 -18.33
C PHE A 143 -3.55 -16.59 -17.97
N ASP A 144 -3.21 -15.49 -17.27
CA ASP A 144 -1.81 -15.11 -16.97
C ASP A 144 -1.04 -16.19 -16.17
N ASP A 145 -1.73 -17.04 -15.40
CA ASP A 145 -1.11 -18.12 -14.61
C ASP A 145 -1.40 -19.53 -15.15
N ALA A 146 -1.86 -19.67 -16.41
CA ALA A 146 -2.22 -20.96 -16.98
C ALA A 146 -1.06 -21.97 -16.96
N LEU A 147 0.18 -21.48 -16.99
CA LEU A 147 1.41 -22.29 -16.92
C LEU A 147 1.76 -22.73 -15.49
N SER A 148 1.48 -21.91 -14.49
CA SER A 148 1.86 -22.16 -13.08
C SER A 148 0.75 -22.83 -12.27
N GLY A 149 -0.51 -22.66 -12.67
CA GLY A 149 -1.69 -23.21 -12.01
C GLY A 149 -1.70 -24.73 -11.85
N PRO A 150 -1.39 -25.53 -12.91
CA PRO A 150 -1.44 -26.99 -12.83
C PRO A 150 -0.46 -27.57 -11.79
N GLY A 151 0.74 -27.00 -11.67
CA GLY A 151 1.77 -27.48 -10.74
C GLY A 151 1.45 -27.20 -9.26
N VAL A 152 0.78 -26.09 -8.96
CA VAL A 152 0.36 -25.76 -7.58
C VAL A 152 -0.86 -26.60 -7.19
N PHE A 153 -1.80 -26.81 -8.12
CA PHE A 153 -2.97 -27.66 -7.94
C PHE A 153 -2.59 -29.12 -7.71
N ALA A 154 -1.71 -29.69 -8.55
CA ALA A 154 -1.23 -31.06 -8.43
C ALA A 154 -0.54 -31.35 -7.10
N ARG A 155 0.07 -30.33 -6.47
CA ARG A 155 0.71 -30.43 -5.15
C ARG A 155 -0.26 -30.24 -3.98
N GLY A 156 -1.55 -30.07 -4.24
CA GLY A 156 -2.57 -29.87 -3.19
C GLY A 156 -2.41 -28.59 -2.38
N LYS A 157 -1.67 -27.60 -2.89
CA LYS A 157 -1.36 -26.36 -2.17
C LYS A 157 -2.46 -25.29 -2.26
N LEU A 158 -3.51 -25.56 -3.02
CA LEU A 158 -4.70 -24.70 -3.12
C LEU A 158 -5.89 -25.41 -2.47
N ALA A 159 -6.41 -24.81 -1.41
CA ALA A 159 -7.67 -25.26 -0.83
C ALA A 159 -8.79 -25.06 -1.87
N LEU A 160 -9.64 -26.09 -2.03
CA LEU A 160 -10.83 -26.02 -2.89
C LEU A 160 -12.06 -25.52 -2.13
N GLN A 161 -12.06 -25.66 -0.81
CA GLN A 161 -13.14 -25.21 0.05
C GLN A 161 -12.65 -24.11 1.00
N PRO A 162 -13.44 -23.05 1.20
CA PRO A 162 -13.10 -22.00 2.13
C PRO A 162 -13.18 -22.52 3.57
N HIS A 163 -12.13 -22.30 4.34
CA HIS A 163 -12.12 -22.55 5.78
C HIS A 163 -12.67 -21.32 6.51
N ARG A 164 -13.71 -21.50 7.34
CA ARG A 164 -14.29 -20.42 8.15
C ARG A 164 -13.75 -20.47 9.58
N ILE A 165 -13.47 -19.31 10.16
CA ILE A 165 -13.10 -19.20 11.57
C ILE A 165 -14.35 -19.18 12.46
N SER A 166 -14.20 -19.52 13.74
CA SER A 166 -15.30 -19.46 14.71
C SER A 166 -15.78 -18.03 15.00
N GLY A 167 -14.87 -17.03 14.99
CA GLY A 167 -15.17 -15.63 15.34
C GLY A 167 -15.51 -14.74 14.15
N ILE A 168 -16.36 -15.22 13.24
CA ILE A 168 -16.64 -14.50 12.00
C ILE A 168 -17.52 -13.27 12.21
N ASP A 169 -18.40 -13.30 13.19
CA ASP A 169 -19.30 -12.19 13.49
C ASP A 169 -18.56 -11.03 14.17
N GLU A 170 -17.57 -11.32 15.00
CA GLU A 170 -16.62 -10.33 15.51
C GLU A 170 -15.84 -9.68 14.38
N MET A 171 -15.37 -10.47 13.41
CA MET A 171 -14.67 -9.94 12.25
C MET A 171 -15.55 -8.96 11.45
N ARG A 172 -16.82 -9.31 11.22
CA ARG A 172 -17.78 -8.42 10.53
C ARG A 172 -18.00 -7.12 11.28
N LYS A 173 -18.14 -7.18 12.61
CA LYS A 173 -18.28 -5.97 13.46
C LYS A 173 -17.06 -5.05 13.36
N ILE A 174 -15.84 -5.61 13.23
CA ILE A 174 -14.62 -4.81 13.02
C ILE A 174 -14.71 -4.07 11.69
N PHE A 175 -15.09 -4.76 10.61
CA PHE A 175 -15.25 -4.13 9.30
C PHE A 175 -16.31 -3.02 9.32
N GLU A 176 -17.49 -3.27 9.90
CA GLU A 176 -18.55 -2.26 10.03
C GLU A 176 -18.07 -1.03 10.80
N LYS A 177 -17.30 -1.23 11.88
CA LYS A 177 -16.73 -0.14 12.66
C LYS A 177 -15.73 0.69 11.85
N CYS A 178 -14.86 0.03 11.07
CA CYS A 178 -13.90 0.73 10.20
C CYS A 178 -14.60 1.54 9.11
N GLU A 179 -15.60 0.96 8.43
CA GLU A 179 -16.41 1.63 7.41
C GLU A 179 -17.11 2.88 8.00
N ASN A 180 -17.60 2.80 9.25
CA ASN A 180 -18.21 3.95 9.92
C ASN A 180 -17.23 5.07 10.28
N VAL A 181 -15.96 4.74 10.56
CA VAL A 181 -14.91 5.75 10.83
C VAL A 181 -14.51 6.45 9.55
N GLU A 182 -14.24 5.70 8.47
CA GLU A 182 -13.91 6.27 7.16
C GLU A 182 -15.02 7.21 6.66
N ASN A 183 -16.29 6.80 6.78
CA ASN A 183 -17.42 7.64 6.38
C ASN A 183 -17.56 8.94 7.20
N ARG A 184 -17.08 8.94 8.45
CA ARG A 184 -17.11 10.12 9.34
C ARG A 184 -15.97 11.08 9.06
N ASP A 185 -14.80 10.57 8.66
CA ASP A 185 -13.62 11.40 8.36
C ASP A 185 -13.69 12.01 6.94
N LEU A 186 -14.58 11.49 6.08
CA LEU A 186 -14.88 11.99 4.73
C LEU A 186 -16.11 12.95 4.66
N SER A 187 -16.87 13.09 5.75
CA SER A 187 -18.07 13.95 5.87
C SER A 187 -17.81 15.23 6.65
#